data_AF-A0A3D1TYW3-F1
#
_entry.id   AF-A0A3D1TYW3-F1
#
_cell.length_a   1.000
_cell.length_b   1.000
_cell.length_c   1.000
_cell.angle_alpha   90.00
_cell.angle_beta   90.00
_cell.angle_gamma   90.00
#
_symmetry.space_group_name_H-M   'P 1'
#
loop_
_entity.id
_entity.type
_entity.pdbx_description
1 polymer ?
#
loop_
_entity_poly.entity_id
_entity_poly.type
_entity_poly.pdbx_seq_one_letter_code
_entity_poly.pdbx_strand_id
1 'polypeptide(L)' 'NLDTETGDALMRLLLDIRARLGTTILVATHNDAVAGRADRVLRLRDGLLIEQ' A
#
# COMPACT_ATOMS: atom_id res chain seq x y z
N ASN A 1 -13.12 0.38 -6.05
CA ASN A 1 -12.98 0.21 -7.51
C ASN A 1 -11.87 -0.75 -7.91
N LEU A 2 -10.87 -1.01 -7.05
CA LEU A 2 -9.96 -2.14 -7.26
C LEU A 2 -10.59 -3.37 -6.60
N ASP A 3 -10.88 -4.41 -7.37
CA ASP A 3 -11.24 -5.71 -6.81
C ASP A 3 -10.01 -6.37 -6.17
N THR A 4 -10.25 -7.38 -5.32
CA THR A 4 -9.20 -8.02 -4.51
C THR A 4 -8.12 -8.66 -5.40
N GLU A 5 -8.50 -9.27 -6.52
CA GLU A 5 -7.55 -9.93 -7.43
C GLU A 5 -6.62 -8.94 -8.13
N THR A 6 -7.17 -7.83 -8.64
CA THR A 6 -6.40 -6.78 -9.30
C THR A 6 -5.50 -6.05 -8.30
N GLY A 7 -5.99 -5.80 -7.09
CA GLY A 7 -5.19 -5.22 -6.01
C GLY A 7 -3.97 -6.07 -5.65
N ASP A 8 -4.14 -7.38 -5.64
CA ASP A 8 -3.08 -8.33 -5.33
C ASP A 8 -1.99 -8.39 -6.39
N ALA A 9 -2.39 -8.35 -7.67
CA ALA A 9 -1.45 -8.29 -8.79
C ALA A 9 -0.66 -6.97 -8.78
N LEU A 10 -1.33 -5.84 -8.54
CA LEU A 10 -0.70 -4.53 -8.47
C LEU A 10 0.31 -4.44 -7.32
N MET A 11 -0.06 -4.89 -6.11
CA MET A 11 0.85 -4.87 -4.97
C MET A 11 2.10 -5.73 -5.21
N ARG A 12 1.94 -6.90 -5.82
CA ARG A 12 3.08 -7.75 -6.21
C ARG A 12 4.04 -7.04 -7.17
N LEU A 13 3.50 -6.35 -8.17
CA LEU A 13 4.31 -5.58 -9.12
C LEU A 13 5.07 -4.45 -8.43
N LEU A 14 4.41 -3.69 -7.56
CA LEU A 14 5.04 -2.61 -6.80
C LEU A 14 6.18 -3.15 -5.93
N LEU A 15 5.97 -4.26 -5.23
CA LEU A 15 7.01 -4.88 -4.40
C LEU A 15 8.20 -5.38 -5.22
N ASP A 16 7.98 -5.95 -6.42
CA ASP A 16 9.07 -6.34 -7.33
C ASP A 16 9.89 -5.12 -7.79
N ILE A 17 9.21 -4.02 -8.15
CA ILE A 17 9.88 -2.77 -8.54
C ILE A 17 10.74 -2.23 -7.39
N ARG A 18 10.20 -2.18 -6.16
CA ARG A 18 10.96 -1.80 -4.97
C ARG A 18 12.20 -2.67 -4.81
N ALA A 19 12.05 -3.99 -4.91
CA ALA A 19 13.15 -4.94 -4.72
C ALA A 19 14.24 -4.78 -5.78
N ARG A 20 13.85 -4.55 -7.04
CA ARG A 20 14.78 -4.43 -8.18
C ARG A 20 15.50 -3.09 -8.24
N LEU A 21 14.81 -2.01 -7.88
CA LEU A 21 15.34 -0.65 -8.01
C LEU A 21 15.84 -0.06 -6.68
N GLY A 22 15.61 -0.73 -5.55
CA GLY A 22 15.97 -0.23 -4.23
C GLY A 22 15.18 1.02 -3.82
N THR A 23 13.98 1.21 -4.37
CA THR A 23 13.17 2.41 -4.16
C THR A 23 12.19 2.26 -2.99
N THR A 24 11.74 3.38 -2.45
CA THR A 24 10.64 3.42 -1.49
C THR A 24 9.32 3.67 -2.22
N ILE A 25 8.26 2.98 -1.82
CA ILE A 25 6.92 3.12 -2.41
C ILE A 25 5.95 3.57 -1.31
N LEU A 26 5.22 4.65 -1.59
CA LEU A 26 4.10 5.11 -0.79
C LEU A 26 2.80 4.81 -1.53
N VAL A 27 1.87 4.11 -0.87
CA VAL A 27 0.55 3.78 -1.43
C VAL A 27 -0.53 4.39 -0.55
N ALA A 28 -1.42 5.18 -1.16
CA ALA A 28 -2.63 5.67 -0.51
C ALA A 28 -3.82 4.82 -0.96
N THR A 29 -4.49 4.17 -0.01
CA THR A 29 -5.64 3.29 -0.28
C THR A 29 -6.66 3.36 0.85
N HIS A 30 -7.94 3.13 0.52
CA HIS A 30 -9.01 2.93 1.50
C HIS A 30 -9.32 1.44 1.72
N ASN A 31 -8.61 0.54 1.03
CA ASN A 31 -8.80 -0.91 1.15
C ASN A 31 -7.80 -1.47 2.18
N ASP A 32 -8.31 -1.88 3.34
CA ASP A 32 -7.49 -2.44 4.42
C ASP A 32 -6.74 -3.72 4.00
N ALA A 33 -7.29 -4.54 3.10
CA ALA A 33 -6.63 -5.76 2.61
C ALA A 33 -5.39 -5.45 1.75
N VAL A 34 -5.42 -4.34 1.01
CA VAL A 34 -4.26 -3.84 0.25
C VAL A 34 -3.25 -3.20 1.20
N ALA A 35 -3.72 -2.38 2.14
CA ALA A 35 -2.88 -1.72 3.13
C ALA A 35 -2.09 -2.72 3.97
N GLY A 36 -2.74 -3.80 4.43
CA GLY A 36 -2.13 -4.86 5.25
C GLY A 36 -0.98 -5.63 4.59
N ARG A 37 -0.72 -5.41 3.29
CA ARG A 37 0.42 -6.00 2.56
C ARG A 37 1.68 -5.11 2.58
N ALA A 38 1.56 -3.87 3.01
CA ALA A 38 2.69 -2.96 3.14
C ALA A 38 3.52 -3.31 4.38
N ASP A 39 4.80 -2.94 4.39
CA ASP A 39 5.65 -3.13 5.57
C ASP A 39 5.16 -2.28 6.76
N ARG A 40 4.50 -1.15 6.48
CA ARG A 40 3.93 -0.21 7.45
C ARG A 40 2.60 0.33 6.96
N VAL A 41 1.67 0.54 7.88
CA VAL A 41 0.36 1.13 7.60
C VAL A 41 0.16 2.36 8.47
N LEU A 42 0.03 3.51 7.82
CA LEU A 42 -0.25 4.78 8.49
C LEU A 42 -1.71 5.16 8.28
N ARG A 43 -2.44 5.52 9.33
CA ARG A 43 -3.84 5.99 9.21
C ARG A 43 -3.91 7.50 9.34
N LEU A 44 -4.51 8.13 8.34
CA LEU A 44 -4.80 9.57 8.32
C LEU A 44 -6.29 9.81 8.54
N ARG A 45 -6.64 10.80 9.37
CA ARG A 45 -8.01 11.31 9.56
C ARG A 45 -7.96 12.81 9.71
N ASP A 46 -8.80 13.53 8.97
CA ASP A 46 -8.89 14.99 8.99
C ASP A 46 -7.54 15.70 8.80
N GLY A 47 -6.68 15.14 7.93
CA GLY A 47 -5.34 15.66 7.64
C GLY A 47 -4.29 15.35 8.72
N LEU A 48 -4.65 14.62 9.76
CA LEU A 48 -3.77 14.26 10.87
C LEU A 48 -3.44 12.78 10.85
N LEU A 49 -2.20 12.44 11.21
CA LEU A 49 -1.75 11.07 11.42
C LEU A 49 -2.26 10.60 12.79
N ILE A 50 -3.09 9.55 12.78
CA ILE A 50 -3.74 9.04 13.99
C ILE A 50 -3.14 7.70 14.46
N GLU A 51 -2.54 6.90 13.58
CA GLU A 51 -1.91 5.60 13.91
C GLU A 51 -0.68 5.34 13.02
N GLN A 52 0.33 4.62 13.56
CA GLN A 52 1.61 4.29 12.91
C GLN A 52 1.94 2.80 12.89
#